data_AF-A0A2V7VLI8-F1
#
_entry.id   AF-A0A2V7VLI8-F1
#
_cell.length_a   1.000
_cell.length_b   1.000
_cell.length_c   1.000
_cell.angle_alpha   90.00
_cell.angle_beta   90.00
_cell.angle_gamma   90.00
#
_symmetry.space_group_name_H-M   'P 1'
#
loop_
_entity.id
_entity.type
_entity.pdbx_description
1 polymer ?
#
loop_
_entity_poly.entity_id
_entity_poly.type
_entity_poly.pdbx_seq_one_letter_code
_entity_poly.pdbx_strand_id
1 'polypeptide(L)'
;MTTRRSFLGGLARGAGALASFRAGALGSVLAAGRSVAGRAADEVAADEDYWREIQLSFTVDRSLVNLNNGGVSPSPRVVQEAMRRYLELSNEAPVYTMWQLLEPQIESVRRRLATAFGCDPEEMAVTRNASEALEICILGLD
;
A
#
# COMPACT_ATOMS: atom_id res chain seq x y z
N MET A 1 21.18 19.47 11.14
CA MET A 1 21.13 18.52 10.01
C MET A 1 20.13 17.43 10.33
N THR A 2 19.00 17.41 9.63
CA THR A 2 18.02 16.33 9.69
C THR A 2 18.63 15.08 9.04
N THR A 3 18.78 14.02 9.83
CA THR A 3 19.21 12.71 9.31
C THR A 3 17.99 11.91 8.86
N ARG A 4 18.15 11.01 7.87
CA ARG A 4 17.08 10.09 7.43
C ARG A 4 16.45 9.32 8.60
N ARG A 5 17.25 8.98 9.62
CA ARG A 5 16.81 8.35 10.86
C ARG A 5 15.93 9.27 11.72
N SER A 6 16.27 10.55 11.83
CA SER A 6 15.44 11.54 12.55
C SER A 6 14.13 11.86 11.82
N PHE A 7 14.12 11.78 10.48
CA PHE A 7 12.92 11.96 9.67
C PHE A 7 11.96 10.78 9.83
N LEU A 8 12.46 9.54 9.70
CA LEU A 8 11.67 8.32 9.91
C LEU A 8 11.21 8.17 11.36
N GLY A 9 12.04 8.57 12.33
CA GLY A 9 11.67 8.60 13.75
C GLY A 9 10.61 9.66 14.11
N GLY A 10 10.45 10.70 13.29
CA GLY A 10 9.42 11.73 13.46
C GLY A 10 8.02 11.25 13.05
N LEU A 11 7.94 10.44 11.98
CA LEU A 11 6.68 9.86 11.48
C LEU A 11 6.00 8.93 12.50
N ALA A 12 6.79 8.22 13.32
CA ALA A 12 6.26 7.33 14.37
C ALA A 12 5.55 8.06 15.52
N ARG A 13 5.68 9.40 15.64
CA ARG A 13 5.06 10.21 16.71
C ARG A 13 3.71 10.82 16.31
N GLY A 14 3.27 10.65 15.06
CA GLY A 14 2.01 11.15 14.53
C GLY A 14 0.80 10.26 14.83
N ALA A 15 0.59 9.87 16.09
CA ALA A 15 -0.49 8.93 16.47
C ALA A 15 -1.93 9.47 16.26
N GLY A 16 -2.10 10.75 15.92
CA GLY A 16 -3.41 11.40 15.81
C GLY A 16 -4.15 11.22 14.46
N ALA A 17 -3.47 10.87 13.37
CA ALA A 17 -4.08 10.83 12.03
C ALA A 17 -4.72 9.47 11.65
N LEU A 18 -4.59 8.45 12.52
CA LEU A 18 -5.02 7.07 12.22
C LEU A 18 -6.50 6.79 12.52
N ALA A 19 -7.25 7.76 13.08
CA ALA A 19 -8.64 7.57 13.49
C ALA A 19 -9.66 7.62 12.32
N SER A 20 -9.23 7.98 11.11
CA SER A 20 -10.14 8.21 9.96
C SER A 20 -10.31 6.99 9.03
N PHE A 21 -9.75 5.82 9.36
CA PHE A 21 -9.83 4.65 8.49
C PHE A 21 -11.09 3.82 8.73
N ARG A 22 -11.94 3.68 7.71
CA ARG A 22 -12.99 2.63 7.66
C ARG A 22 -12.34 1.22 7.60
N ALA A 23 -12.08 0.71 8.80
CA ALA A 23 -11.91 -0.62 9.39
C ALA A 23 -11.66 -1.93 8.58
N GLY A 24 -11.79 -2.02 7.26
CA GLY A 24 -11.80 -3.33 6.58
C GLY A 24 -10.42 -3.88 6.18
N ALA A 25 -9.79 -3.28 5.16
CA ALA A 25 -8.66 -3.89 4.47
C ALA A 25 -7.27 -3.41 4.96
N LEU A 26 -7.16 -2.18 5.47
CA LEU A 26 -5.94 -1.69 6.14
C LEU A 26 -5.88 -2.06 7.62
N GLY A 27 -7.02 -2.45 8.20
CA GLY A 27 -7.12 -2.80 9.62
C GLY A 27 -6.25 -3.98 9.99
N SER A 28 -6.16 -5.00 9.13
CA SER A 28 -5.35 -6.21 9.35
C SER A 28 -3.85 -5.95 9.25
N VAL A 29 -3.39 -5.21 8.25
CA VAL A 29 -1.97 -4.85 8.10
C VAL A 29 -1.52 -3.90 9.21
N LEU A 30 -2.35 -2.91 9.57
CA LEU A 30 -2.08 -2.05 10.72
C LEU A 30 -2.19 -2.81 12.05
N ALA A 31 -3.07 -3.81 12.16
CA ALA A 31 -3.15 -4.68 13.34
C ALA A 31 -1.92 -5.57 13.48
N ALA A 32 -1.40 -6.13 12.38
CA ALA A 32 -0.15 -6.88 12.37
C ALA A 32 1.05 -5.97 12.70
N GLY A 33 1.09 -4.75 12.18
CA GLY A 33 2.09 -3.76 12.60
C GLY A 33 1.98 -3.37 14.08
N ARG A 34 0.74 -3.34 14.62
CA ARG A 34 0.49 -3.10 16.05
C ARG A 34 0.85 -4.29 16.93
N SER A 35 0.72 -5.53 16.45
CA SER A 35 1.03 -6.72 17.26
C SER A 35 2.51 -6.84 17.60
N VAL A 36 3.37 -6.14 16.85
CA VAL A 36 4.81 -6.06 17.10
C VAL A 36 5.28 -4.68 17.57
N ALA A 37 4.35 -3.75 17.81
CA ALA A 37 4.69 -2.40 18.22
C ALA A 37 5.42 -2.40 19.58
N GLY A 38 6.54 -1.69 19.66
CA GLY A 38 7.35 -1.59 20.88
C GLY A 38 8.32 -2.76 21.11
N ARG A 39 8.28 -3.81 20.28
CA ARG A 39 9.28 -4.89 20.30
C ARG A 39 10.55 -4.46 19.56
N ALA A 40 11.69 -5.03 19.95
CA ALA A 40 12.96 -4.75 19.29
C ALA A 40 12.98 -5.37 17.88
N ALA A 41 13.65 -4.73 16.93
CA ALA A 41 13.60 -5.13 15.53
C ALA A 41 14.25 -6.51 15.27
N ASP A 42 15.30 -6.84 16.02
CA ASP A 42 15.97 -8.13 16.04
C ASP A 42 15.06 -9.24 16.60
N GLU A 43 14.28 -8.94 17.63
CA GLU A 43 13.30 -9.86 18.20
C GLU A 43 12.19 -10.18 17.18
N VAL A 44 11.64 -9.16 16.53
CA VAL A 44 10.60 -9.34 15.49
C VAL A 44 11.15 -10.06 14.27
N ALA A 45 12.40 -9.79 13.89
CA ALA A 45 13.05 -10.47 12.77
C ALA A 45 13.21 -11.97 13.01
N ALA A 46 13.39 -12.41 14.26
CA ALA A 46 13.50 -13.81 14.65
C ALA A 46 12.15 -14.51 14.91
N ASP A 47 11.03 -13.78 14.85
CA ASP A 47 9.69 -14.29 15.14
C ASP A 47 9.08 -15.00 13.92
N GLU A 48 9.36 -16.30 13.80
CA GLU A 48 8.89 -17.12 12.67
C GLU A 48 7.36 -17.22 12.59
N ASP A 49 6.65 -17.21 13.73
CA ASP A 49 5.19 -17.28 13.74
C ASP A 49 4.59 -16.00 13.13
N TYR A 50 5.16 -14.84 13.46
CA TYR A 50 4.78 -13.56 12.84
C TYR A 50 5.03 -13.56 11.31
N TRP A 51 6.21 -13.99 10.87
CA TRP A 51 6.54 -14.01 9.43
C TRP A 51 5.75 -15.06 8.65
N ARG A 52 5.40 -16.19 9.29
CA ARG A 52 4.57 -17.23 8.70
C ARG A 52 3.18 -16.70 8.33
N GLU A 53 2.55 -15.90 9.20
CA GLU A 53 1.27 -15.26 8.91
C GLU A 53 1.36 -14.28 7.73
N ILE A 54 2.43 -13.50 7.65
CA ILE A 54 2.69 -12.62 6.49
C ILE A 54 2.83 -13.45 5.21
N GLN A 55 3.61 -14.54 5.24
CA GLN A 55 3.81 -15.41 4.09
C GLN A 55 2.49 -16.05 3.60
N LEU A 56 1.58 -16.40 4.52
CA LEU A 56 0.25 -16.96 4.22
C LEU A 56 -0.73 -15.95 3.59
N SER A 57 -0.39 -14.65 3.61
CA SER A 57 -1.16 -13.63 2.89
C SER A 57 -0.93 -13.65 1.37
N PHE A 58 0.14 -14.30 0.89
CA PHE A 58 0.48 -14.41 -0.53
C PHE A 58 0.14 -15.79 -1.10
N THR A 59 -0.27 -15.82 -2.38
CA THR A 59 -0.65 -17.04 -3.12
C THR A 59 0.47 -17.51 -4.05
N VAL A 60 1.71 -17.54 -3.55
CA VAL A 60 2.90 -17.93 -4.31
C VAL A 60 3.12 -19.44 -4.30
N ASP A 61 3.87 -19.94 -5.29
CA ASP A 61 4.39 -21.31 -5.26
C ASP A 61 5.45 -21.44 -4.15
N ARG A 62 5.17 -22.30 -3.17
CA ARG A 62 6.03 -22.52 -2.00
C ARG A 62 7.18 -23.49 -2.26
N SER A 63 7.27 -24.07 -3.46
CA SER A 63 8.46 -24.82 -3.90
C SER A 63 9.62 -23.90 -4.30
N LEU A 64 9.35 -22.60 -4.49
CA LEU A 64 10.33 -21.60 -4.90
C LEU A 64 10.62 -20.61 -3.77
N VAL A 65 11.90 -20.30 -3.56
CA VAL A 65 12.33 -19.23 -2.65
C VAL A 65 12.62 -17.98 -3.47
N ASN A 66 11.69 -17.02 -3.44
CA ASN A 66 11.86 -15.75 -4.14
C ASN A 66 12.66 -14.74 -3.30
N LEU A 67 13.95 -14.59 -3.64
CA LEU A 67 14.83 -13.58 -3.04
C LEU A 67 14.86 -12.25 -3.83
N ASN A 68 14.06 -12.11 -4.88
CA ASN A 68 14.05 -10.94 -5.77
C ASN A 68 12.68 -10.23 -5.83
N ASN A 69 12.04 -10.04 -4.69
CA ASN A 69 10.82 -9.22 -4.60
C ASN A 69 11.05 -7.74 -4.99
N GLY A 70 12.31 -7.27 -4.99
CA GLY A 70 12.66 -5.92 -5.45
C GLY A 70 12.49 -5.70 -6.95
N GLY A 71 12.61 -6.76 -7.77
CA GLY A 71 12.37 -6.67 -9.21
C GLY A 71 10.87 -6.64 -9.53
N VAL A 72 10.14 -7.64 -9.05
CA VAL A 72 8.67 -7.71 -9.11
C VAL A 72 8.18 -8.49 -7.89
N SER A 73 7.17 -7.96 -7.20
CA SER A 73 6.55 -8.62 -6.05
C SER A 73 5.12 -9.05 -6.37
N PRO A 74 4.69 -10.26 -5.97
CA PRO A 74 3.31 -10.66 -6.07
C PRO A 74 2.45 -9.79 -5.16
N SER A 75 1.25 -9.45 -5.61
CA SER A 75 0.27 -8.81 -4.72
C SER A 75 -0.26 -9.81 -3.68
N PRO A 76 -0.55 -9.40 -2.43
CA PRO A 76 -1.24 -10.26 -1.46
C PRO A 76 -2.61 -10.71 -1.97
N ARG A 77 -3.10 -11.85 -1.47
CA ARG A 77 -4.38 -12.47 -1.84
C ARG A 77 -5.55 -11.49 -1.83
N VAL A 78 -5.66 -10.67 -0.78
CA VAL A 78 -6.73 -9.68 -0.64
C VAL A 78 -6.75 -8.64 -1.78
N VAL A 79 -5.58 -8.28 -2.31
CA VAL A 79 -5.45 -7.34 -3.43
C VAL A 79 -5.82 -8.03 -4.73
N GLN A 80 -5.35 -9.27 -4.94
CA GLN A 80 -5.71 -10.07 -6.12
C GLN A 80 -7.23 -10.30 -6.20
N GLU A 81 -7.87 -10.62 -5.09
CA GLU A 81 -9.32 -10.80 -5.00
C GLU A 81 -10.08 -9.49 -5.27
N ALA A 82 -9.58 -8.36 -4.77
CA ALA A 82 -10.17 -7.05 -5.06
C ALA A 82 -10.07 -6.72 -6.56
N MET A 83 -8.91 -6.96 -7.17
CA MET A 83 -8.73 -6.75 -8.61
C MET A 83 -9.70 -7.60 -9.43
N ARG A 84 -9.88 -8.88 -9.07
CA ARG A 84 -10.84 -9.76 -9.75
C ARG A 84 -12.28 -9.24 -9.64
N ARG A 85 -12.72 -8.87 -8.44
CA ARG A 85 -14.07 -8.31 -8.22
C ARG A 85 -14.30 -7.02 -9.00
N TYR A 86 -13.32 -6.11 -9.04
CA TYR A 86 -13.48 -4.85 -9.78
C TYR A 86 -13.43 -5.06 -11.29
N LEU A 87 -12.70 -6.06 -11.77
CA LEU A 87 -12.75 -6.46 -13.18
C LEU A 87 -14.13 -7.02 -13.54
N GLU A 88 -14.68 -7.91 -12.72
CA GLU A 88 -16.04 -8.44 -12.91
C GLU A 88 -17.07 -7.30 -12.92
N LEU A 89 -17.05 -6.42 -11.91
CA LEU A 89 -17.93 -5.24 -11.83
C LEU A 89 -17.81 -4.31 -13.04
N SER A 90 -16.60 -4.10 -13.55
CA SER A 90 -16.38 -3.27 -14.76
C SER A 90 -17.07 -3.87 -15.99
N ASN A 91 -17.28 -5.19 -16.03
CA ASN A 91 -17.91 -5.87 -17.15
C ASN A 91 -19.43 -6.03 -17.01
N GLU A 92 -20.03 -5.72 -15.85
CA GLU A 92 -21.48 -5.80 -15.64
C GLU A 92 -22.25 -4.73 -16.44
N ALA A 93 -21.77 -3.48 -16.41
CA ALA A 93 -22.33 -2.36 -17.16
C ALA A 93 -21.27 -1.25 -17.36
N PRO A 94 -20.30 -1.42 -18.28
CA PRO A 94 -19.05 -0.64 -18.30
C PRO A 94 -19.22 0.88 -18.22
N VAL A 95 -20.15 1.45 -18.99
CA VAL A 95 -20.42 2.90 -19.01
C VAL A 95 -20.85 3.43 -17.63
N TYR A 96 -21.62 2.65 -16.88
CA TYR A 96 -22.07 3.02 -15.56
C TYR A 96 -21.02 2.66 -14.49
N THR A 97 -20.55 1.42 -14.45
CA THR A 97 -19.69 0.94 -13.38
C THR A 97 -18.28 1.55 -13.44
N MET A 98 -17.71 1.74 -14.63
CA MET A 98 -16.39 2.35 -14.74
C MET A 98 -16.43 3.85 -14.45
N TRP A 99 -17.29 4.61 -15.13
CA TRP A 99 -17.28 6.09 -15.03
C TRP A 99 -18.01 6.63 -13.81
N GLN A 100 -19.15 6.04 -13.43
CA GLN A 100 -19.97 6.59 -12.33
C GLN A 100 -19.59 6.01 -10.97
N LEU A 101 -19.05 4.79 -10.91
CA LEU A 101 -18.74 4.12 -9.65
C LEU A 101 -17.25 4.00 -9.36
N LEU A 102 -16.43 3.52 -10.30
CA LEU A 102 -15.03 3.20 -10.05
C LEU A 102 -14.10 4.42 -10.20
N GLU A 103 -14.26 5.21 -11.26
CA GLU A 103 -13.42 6.38 -11.53
C GLU A 103 -13.42 7.39 -10.36
N PRO A 104 -14.57 7.77 -9.75
CA PRO A 104 -14.57 8.68 -8.61
C PRO A 104 -13.86 8.11 -7.36
N GLN A 105 -13.70 6.78 -7.26
CA GLN A 105 -13.02 6.16 -6.11
C GLN A 105 -11.51 6.33 -6.13
N ILE A 106 -10.90 6.68 -7.27
CA ILE A 106 -9.47 6.99 -7.35
C ILE A 106 -9.11 8.11 -6.36
N GLU A 107 -9.98 9.09 -6.17
CA GLU A 107 -9.78 10.19 -5.21
C GLU A 107 -9.78 9.74 -3.75
N SER A 108 -10.50 8.67 -3.43
CA SER A 108 -10.42 8.04 -2.10
C SER A 108 -9.06 7.36 -1.90
N VAL A 109 -8.54 6.71 -2.95
CA VAL A 109 -7.22 6.07 -2.92
C VAL A 109 -6.11 7.12 -2.79
N ARG A 110 -6.13 8.19 -3.60
CA ARG A 110 -5.16 9.30 -3.57
C ARG A 110 -5.05 9.93 -2.18
N ARG A 111 -6.19 10.26 -1.55
CA ARG A 111 -6.23 10.83 -0.19
C ARG A 111 -5.64 9.89 0.87
N ARG A 112 -5.92 8.58 0.76
CA ARG A 112 -5.37 7.57 1.69
C ARG A 112 -3.87 7.38 1.49
N LEU A 113 -3.39 7.41 0.25
CA LEU A 113 -1.95 7.38 -0.06
C LEU A 113 -1.25 8.62 0.50
N ALA A 114 -1.78 9.82 0.23
CA ALA A 114 -1.22 11.07 0.74
C ALA A 114 -1.12 11.06 2.28
N THR A 115 -2.17 10.60 2.97
CA THR A 115 -2.16 10.41 4.43
C THR A 115 -1.05 9.45 4.88
N ALA A 116 -0.87 8.33 4.19
CA ALA A 116 0.16 7.34 4.53
C ALA A 116 1.59 7.86 4.29
N PHE A 117 1.78 8.73 3.30
CA PHE A 117 3.07 9.35 2.97
C PHE A 117 3.32 10.66 3.72
N GLY A 118 2.31 11.21 4.40
CA GLY A 118 2.41 12.43 5.19
C GLY A 118 2.48 13.71 4.36
N CYS A 119 1.85 13.74 3.18
CA CYS A 119 1.77 14.91 2.30
C CYS A 119 0.31 15.34 2.09
N ASP A 120 0.12 16.55 1.55
CA ASP A 120 -1.22 16.98 1.12
C ASP A 120 -1.68 16.13 -0.08
N PRO A 121 -2.97 15.79 -0.20
CA PRO A 121 -3.48 15.12 -1.39
C PRO A 121 -3.09 15.82 -2.69
N GLU A 122 -3.07 17.15 -2.72
CA GLU A 122 -2.70 17.97 -3.88
C GLU A 122 -1.21 17.85 -4.26
N GLU A 123 -0.38 17.28 -3.38
CA GLU A 123 1.02 16.95 -3.64
C GLU A 123 1.21 15.51 -4.15
N MET A 124 0.14 14.72 -4.28
CA MET A 124 0.19 13.30 -4.65
C MET A 124 -0.50 13.05 -6.00
N ALA A 125 0.24 12.51 -6.97
CA ALA A 125 -0.30 11.97 -8.21
C ALA A 125 -0.18 10.44 -8.24
N VAL A 126 -1.18 9.75 -8.82
CA VAL A 126 -1.15 8.30 -9.05
C VAL A 126 -0.97 8.05 -10.54
N THR A 127 0.17 7.49 -10.92
CA THR A 127 0.50 7.11 -12.31
C THR A 127 0.49 5.59 -12.47
N ARG A 128 0.65 5.09 -13.70
CA ARG A 128 0.69 3.66 -14.00
C ARG A 128 1.95 3.00 -13.47
N ASN A 129 3.08 3.72 -13.46
CA ASN A 129 4.38 3.23 -12.97
C ASN A 129 5.40 4.36 -12.74
N ALA A 130 6.58 3.96 -12.22
CA ALA A 130 7.68 4.88 -11.91
C ALA A 130 8.31 5.53 -13.16
N SER A 131 8.44 4.79 -14.27
CA SER A 131 9.01 5.34 -15.51
C SER A 131 8.12 6.45 -16.08
N GLU A 132 6.80 6.22 -16.14
CA GLU A 132 5.85 7.24 -16.55
C GLU A 132 5.91 8.47 -15.63
N ALA A 133 5.97 8.28 -14.31
CA ALA A 133 6.07 9.40 -13.38
C ALA A 133 7.33 10.25 -13.63
N LEU A 134 8.46 9.60 -13.91
CA LEU A 134 9.71 10.30 -14.25
C LEU A 134 9.61 10.99 -15.61
N GLU A 135 9.05 10.35 -16.63
CA GLU A 135 8.86 10.93 -17.96
C GLU A 135 7.97 12.18 -17.91
N ILE A 136 6.88 12.15 -17.12
CA ILE A 136 6.02 13.32 -16.92
C ILE A 136 6.83 14.51 -16.38
N CYS A 137 7.69 14.29 -15.38
CA CYS A 137 8.52 15.36 -14.83
C CYS A 137 9.59 15.83 -15.81
N ILE A 138 10.29 14.91 -16.49
CA ILE A 138 11.39 15.24 -17.41
C ILE A 138 10.89 16.00 -18.63
N LEU A 139 9.76 15.60 -19.19
CA LEU A 139 9.21 16.16 -20.43
C LEU A 139 8.21 17.30 -20.20
N GLY A 140 7.78 17.53 -18.95
CA GLY A 140 6.76 18.51 -18.61
C GLY A 140 7.25 19.73 -17.82
N LEU A 141 8.54 19.78 -17.47
CA LEU A 141 9.16 20.94 -16.82
C LEU A 141 9.94 21.76 -17.86
N ASP A 142 9.68 23.07 -17.90
CA ASP A 142 10.42 24.06 -18.69
C ASP A 142 11.55 24.74 -17.86
#